data_AF-H0T607-F1
#
_entry.id   AF-H0T607-F1
#
_cell.length_a   1.000
_cell.length_b   1.000
_cell.length_c   1.000
_cell.angle_alpha   90.00
_cell.angle_beta   90.00
_cell.angle_gamma   90.00
#
_symmetry.space_group_name_H-M   'P 1'
#
loop_
_entity.id
_entity.type
_entity.pdbx_description
1 polymer ?
#
loop_
_entity_poly.entity_id
_entity_poly.type
_entity_poly.pdbx_seq_one_letter_code
_entity_poly.pdbx_strand_id
1 'polypeptide(L)'
;MAGSDADLVVWDPAAHKTITASRQVSRIDYNVFEGFACTGGPAATVSRGRIAWRNGELRAEAGDGRYVERPAFPPVHVANSTWKEITAPRGVAREMVTP
;
A
#
# COMPACT_ATOMS: atom_id res chain seq x y z
N MET A 1 7.20 12.31 17.17
CA MET A 1 6.02 12.19 18.06
C MET A 1 5.08 11.13 17.50
N ALA A 2 4.27 10.51 18.34
CA ALA A 2 3.20 9.61 17.90
C ALA A 2 2.09 10.42 17.18
N GLY A 3 1.43 9.83 16.18
CA GLY A 3 0.40 10.53 15.39
C GLY A 3 -0.12 9.78 14.16
N SER A 4 0.52 8.68 13.76
CA SER A 4 -0.01 7.80 12.71
C SER A 4 -1.25 7.04 13.17
N ASP A 5 -2.08 6.65 12.19
CA ASP A 5 -3.23 5.78 12.43
C ASP A 5 -2.81 4.43 13.01
N ALA A 6 -3.65 3.88 13.89
CA ALA A 6 -3.45 2.57 14.50
C ALA A 6 -3.89 1.43 13.56
N ASP A 7 -3.33 1.42 12.35
CA ASP A 7 -3.42 0.33 11.38
C ASP A 7 -2.10 -0.44 11.41
N LEU A 8 -2.11 -1.62 12.05
CA LEU A 8 -0.91 -2.36 12.44
C LEU A 8 -1.07 -3.85 12.18
N VAL A 9 0.05 -4.54 11.97
CA VAL A 9 0.11 -6.01 11.92
C VAL A 9 1.12 -6.49 12.94
N VAL A 10 0.69 -7.39 13.83
CA VAL A 10 1.60 -8.18 14.65
C VAL A 10 2.01 -9.38 13.80
N TRP A 11 3.24 -9.35 13.31
CA TRP A 11 3.78 -10.35 12.41
C TRP A 11 4.54 -11.43 13.17
N ASP A 12 4.19 -12.69 12.97
CA ASP A 12 4.96 -13.83 13.43
C ASP A 12 5.85 -14.30 12.28
N PRO A 13 7.18 -14.06 12.33
CA PRO A 13 8.10 -14.48 11.28
C PRO A 13 8.34 -16.00 11.25
N ALA A 14 8.03 -16.72 12.33
CA ALA A 14 8.20 -18.17 12.44
C ALA A 14 6.94 -18.94 12.06
N ALA A 15 5.82 -18.27 11.83
CA ALA A 15 4.61 -18.92 11.33
C ALA A 15 4.86 -19.54 9.95
N HIS A 16 4.29 -20.71 9.70
CA HIS A 16 4.34 -21.36 8.40
C HIS A 16 2.92 -21.70 7.94
N LYS A 17 2.66 -21.52 6.64
CA LYS A 17 1.43 -22.00 6.02
C LYS A 17 1.67 -22.41 4.58
N THR A 18 0.85 -23.34 4.10
CA THR A 18 0.65 -23.54 2.66
C THR A 18 -0.63 -22.84 2.26
N ILE A 19 -0.58 -22.01 1.22
CA ILE A 19 -1.76 -21.35 0.68
C ILE A 19 -2.66 -22.39 0.01
N THR A 20 -3.93 -22.41 0.38
CA THR A 20 -4.95 -23.26 -0.24
C THR A 20 -6.27 -22.51 -0.39
N ALA A 21 -7.00 -22.78 -1.47
CA ALA A 21 -8.34 -22.24 -1.72
C ALA A 21 -9.32 -22.68 -0.63
N SER A 22 -9.17 -23.90 -0.11
CA SER A 22 -10.02 -24.44 0.95
C SER A 22 -9.98 -23.69 2.28
N ARG A 23 -8.94 -22.87 2.52
CA ARG A 23 -8.72 -22.14 3.79
C ARG A 23 -8.74 -20.63 3.62
N GLN A 24 -9.07 -20.12 2.43
CA GLN A 24 -9.11 -18.69 2.17
C GLN A 24 -10.44 -18.08 2.62
N VAL A 25 -10.42 -16.79 2.96
CA VAL A 25 -11.63 -16.01 3.24
C VAL A 25 -12.25 -15.47 1.94
N SER A 26 -11.48 -15.43 0.85
CA SER A 26 -11.98 -15.04 -0.47
C SER A 26 -13.14 -15.93 -0.90
N ARG A 27 -14.16 -15.34 -1.51
CA ARG A 27 -15.38 -16.04 -1.95
C ARG A 27 -15.18 -16.90 -3.20
N ILE A 28 -14.07 -16.73 -3.91
CA ILE A 28 -13.77 -17.51 -5.12
C ILE A 28 -13.34 -18.94 -4.73
N ASP A 29 -13.44 -19.86 -5.67
CA ASP A 29 -13.27 -21.31 -5.49
C ASP A 29 -11.87 -21.84 -5.84
N TYR A 30 -10.97 -20.97 -6.32
CA TYR A 30 -9.56 -21.30 -6.56
C TYR A 30 -8.62 -20.32 -5.87
N ASN A 31 -7.32 -20.64 -5.84
CA ASN A 31 -6.28 -19.72 -5.44
C ASN A 31 -5.13 -19.79 -6.46
N VAL A 32 -4.71 -18.66 -7.01
CA VAL A 32 -3.59 -18.60 -7.98
C VAL A 32 -2.25 -19.01 -7.35
N PHE A 33 -2.17 -19.06 -6.02
CA PHE A 33 -1.02 -19.49 -5.24
C PHE A 33 -1.25 -20.84 -4.54
N GLU A 34 -2.16 -21.68 -5.05
CA GLU A 34 -2.42 -23.01 -4.49
C GLU A 34 -1.13 -23.81 -4.29
N GLY A 35 -0.94 -24.37 -3.09
CA GLY A 35 0.23 -25.16 -2.74
C GLY A 35 1.49 -24.35 -2.41
N PHE A 36 1.46 -23.02 -2.51
CA PHE A 36 2.62 -22.18 -2.22
C PHE A 36 2.90 -22.13 -0.71
N ALA A 37 4.11 -22.50 -0.31
CA ALA A 37 4.55 -22.44 1.09
C ALA A 37 5.06 -21.03 1.45
N CYS A 38 4.55 -20.49 2.55
CA CYS A 38 4.97 -19.21 3.11
C CYS A 38 5.58 -19.40 4.50
N THR A 39 6.60 -18.60 4.78
CA THR A 39 7.15 -18.36 6.11
C THR A 39 6.84 -16.91 6.49
N GLY A 40 6.38 -16.72 7.71
CA GLY A 40 5.82 -15.46 8.18
C GLY A 40 4.30 -15.40 7.98
N GLY A 41 3.60 -14.89 8.99
CA GLY A 41 2.17 -14.64 8.91
C GLY A 41 1.64 -13.65 9.95
N PRO A 42 0.44 -13.10 9.74
CA PRO A 42 -0.17 -12.20 10.71
C PRO A 42 -0.70 -12.97 11.92
N ALA A 43 -0.10 -12.76 13.09
CA ALA A 43 -0.64 -13.26 14.36
C ALA A 43 -1.88 -12.44 14.79
N ALA A 44 -1.86 -11.14 14.55
CA ALA A 44 -3.00 -10.25 14.69
C ALA A 44 -2.93 -9.09 13.70
N THR A 45 -4.08 -8.60 13.27
CA THR A 45 -4.21 -7.36 12.49
C THR A 45 -5.08 -6.39 13.26
N VAL A 46 -4.60 -5.16 13.43
CA VAL A 46 -5.31 -4.05 14.03
C VAL A 46 -5.67 -3.08 12.91
N SER A 47 -6.95 -2.70 12.85
CA SER A 47 -7.38 -1.60 11.98
C SER A 47 -8.13 -0.57 12.81
N ARG A 48 -7.77 0.71 12.65
CA ARG A 48 -8.35 1.85 13.37
C ARG A 48 -8.35 1.65 14.89
N GLY A 49 -7.31 1.02 15.42
CA GLY A 49 -7.16 0.72 16.84
C GLY A 49 -7.99 -0.46 17.36
N ARG A 50 -8.68 -1.20 16.49
CA ARG A 50 -9.48 -2.39 16.83
C ARG A 50 -8.84 -3.65 16.27
N ILE A 51 -8.90 -4.76 17.02
CA ILE A 51 -8.44 -6.07 16.53
C ILE A 51 -9.40 -6.55 15.44
N ALA A 52 -8.98 -6.49 14.19
CA ALA A 52 -9.75 -6.91 13.01
C ALA A 52 -9.56 -8.41 12.70
N TRP A 53 -8.41 -8.97 13.05
CA TRP A 53 -8.09 -10.38 12.86
C TRP A 53 -7.18 -10.88 13.99
N ARG A 54 -7.44 -12.07 14.51
CA ARG A 54 -6.54 -12.73 15.47
C ARG A 54 -6.78 -14.23 15.49
N ASN A 55 -5.71 -15.02 15.59
CA ASN A 55 -5.79 -16.48 15.76
C ASN A 55 -6.68 -17.22 14.73
N GLY A 56 -6.70 -16.77 13.47
CA GLY A 56 -7.53 -17.39 12.43
C GLY A 56 -8.97 -16.89 12.35
N GLU A 57 -9.37 -15.94 13.20
CA GLU A 57 -10.73 -15.43 13.31
C GLU A 57 -10.82 -13.98 12.78
N LEU A 58 -11.76 -13.75 11.86
CA LEU A 58 -12.13 -12.42 11.39
C LEU A 58 -13.10 -11.77 12.38
N ARG A 59 -12.75 -10.57 12.84
CA ARG A 59 -13.51 -9.80 13.83
C ARG A 59 -13.97 -8.43 13.32
N ALA A 60 -13.57 -8.08 12.10
CA ALA A 60 -14.03 -6.86 11.44
C ALA A 60 -15.48 -7.01 10.99
N GLU A 61 -16.26 -5.94 11.11
CA GLU A 61 -17.65 -5.87 10.67
C GLU A 61 -17.80 -5.02 9.41
N ALA A 62 -18.86 -5.28 8.65
CA ALA A 62 -19.18 -4.48 7.47
C ALA A 62 -19.44 -3.02 7.91
N GLY A 63 -18.65 -2.09 7.34
CA GLY A 63 -18.75 -0.66 7.68
C GLY A 63 -17.71 -0.14 8.67
N ASP A 64 -16.84 -1.00 9.23
CA ASP A 64 -15.73 -0.54 10.09
C ASP A 64 -14.70 0.33 9.33
N GLY A 65 -14.57 0.07 8.02
CA GLY A 65 -13.73 0.83 7.11
C GLY A 65 -14.28 2.24 6.83
N ARG A 66 -13.38 3.15 6.45
CA ARG A 66 -13.75 4.53 6.09
C ARG A 66 -13.00 4.94 4.83
N TYR A 67 -13.61 5.79 4.01
CA TYR A 67 -12.92 6.44 2.92
C TYR A 67 -11.80 7.34 3.46
N VAL A 68 -10.62 7.26 2.84
CA VAL A 68 -9.48 8.13 3.15
C VAL A 68 -9.24 9.03 1.94
N GLU A 69 -9.55 10.32 2.11
CA GLU A 69 -9.29 11.33 1.09
C GLU A 69 -7.77 11.53 0.91
N ARG A 70 -7.34 11.73 -0.34
CA ARG A 70 -5.92 11.95 -0.66
C ARG A 70 -5.79 13.20 -1.51
N PRO A 71 -5.00 14.20 -1.08
CA PRO A 71 -4.78 15.41 -1.86
C PRO A 71 -3.98 15.10 -3.13
N ALA A 72 -4.21 15.89 -4.18
CA ALA A 72 -3.39 15.87 -5.38
C ALA A 72 -1.97 16.40 -5.11
N PHE A 73 -1.06 16.17 -6.07
CA PHE A 73 0.30 16.70 -6.05
C PHE A 73 1.10 16.34 -4.79
N PRO A 74 1.34 15.02 -4.53
CA PRO A 74 2.15 14.60 -3.40
C PRO A 74 3.57 15.20 -3.49
N PRO A 75 4.33 15.25 -2.38
CA PRO A 75 5.66 15.88 -2.36
C PRO A 75 6.60 15.40 -3.49
N VAL A 76 6.54 14.11 -3.84
CA VAL A 76 7.33 13.55 -4.95
C VAL A 76 6.94 14.13 -6.32
N HIS A 77 5.65 14.42 -6.54
CA HIS A 77 5.19 15.10 -7.74
C HIS A 77 5.76 16.51 -7.79
N VAL A 78 5.64 17.28 -6.70
CA VAL A 78 6.16 18.65 -6.62
C VAL A 78 7.66 18.66 -6.89
N ALA A 79 8.42 17.75 -6.26
CA ALA A 79 9.86 17.61 -6.50
C ALA A 79 10.18 17.34 -7.98
N ASN A 80 9.42 16.45 -8.63
CA ASN A 80 9.57 16.16 -10.05
C ASN A 80 9.22 17.37 -10.95
N SER A 81 8.16 18.13 -10.62
CA SER A 81 7.80 19.35 -11.35
C SER A 81 8.88 20.42 -11.25
N THR A 82 9.42 20.65 -10.05
CA THR A 82 10.54 21.57 -9.83
C THR A 82 11.79 21.11 -10.59
N TRP A 83 12.10 19.82 -10.56
CA TRP A 83 13.22 19.28 -11.33
C TRP A 83 13.05 19.53 -12.83
N LYS A 84 11.87 19.25 -13.38
CA LYS A 84 11.57 19.50 -14.79
C LYS A 84 11.71 20.95 -15.19
N GLU A 85 11.32 21.88 -14.32
CA GLU A 85 11.49 23.32 -14.56
C GLU A 85 12.97 23.72 -14.58
N ILE A 86 13.75 23.22 -13.63
CA ILE A 86 15.20 23.48 -13.55
C ILE A 86 15.92 22.93 -14.79
N THR A 87 15.55 21.72 -15.25
CA THR A 87 16.19 21.06 -16.40
C THR A 87 15.51 21.36 -17.73
N ALA A 88 14.56 22.30 -17.77
CA ALA A 88 13.83 22.61 -19.00
C ALA A 88 14.82 23.12 -20.07
N PRO A 89 14.81 22.55 -21.29
CA PRO A 89 15.67 23.03 -22.36
C PRO A 89 15.32 24.48 -22.70
N ARG A 90 16.34 25.32 -22.85
CA ARG A 90 16.18 26.73 -23.24
C ARG A 90 16.69 26.96 -24.66
N GLY A 91 15.95 27.74 -25.44
CA GLY A 91 16.39 28.15 -26.76
C GLY A 91 17.62 29.05 -26.69
N VAL A 92 18.51 28.94 -27.68
CA VAL A 92 19.66 29.85 -27.84
C VAL A 92 19.18 31.08 -28.61
N ALA A 93 19.28 32.26 -27.99
CA ALA A 93 19.00 33.52 -28.67
C ALA A 93 20.00 33.73 -29.82
N ARG A 94 19.49 34.08 -31.01
CA ARG A 94 20.30 34.40 -32.19
C ARG A 94 19.91 35.79 -32.68
N GLU A 95 20.91 36.60 -33.04
CA GLU A 95 20.67 37.87 -33.72
C GLU A 95 20.03 37.63 -35.09
N MET A 96 19.22 38.59 -35.53
CA MET A 96 18.67 38.56 -36.88
C MET A 96 19.81 38.79 -37.86
N VAL A 97 20.27 37.72 -38.53
CA VAL A 97 21.18 37.87 -39.67
C VAL A 97 20.36 38.46 -40.80
N THR A 98 20.45 39.78 -40.98
CA THR A 98 19.91 40.44 -42.16
C THR A 98 20.81 40.05 -43.34
N PRO A 99 20.25 39.56 -44.47
CA PRO A 99 21.03 39.17 -45.64
C PRO A 99 21.88 40.30 -46.23
#